data_AF-A0A7J4S2I4-F1
#
_entry.id   AF-A0A7J4S2I4-F1
#
_cell.length_a   1.000
_cell.length_b   1.000
_cell.length_c   1.000
_cell.angle_alpha   90.00
_cell.angle_beta   90.00
_cell.angle_gamma   90.00
#
_symmetry.space_group_name_H-M   'P 1'
#
loop_
_entity.id
_entity.type
_entity.pdbx_description
1 polymer ?
#
loop_
_entity_poly.entity_id
_entity_poly.type
_entity_poly.pdbx_seq_one_letter_code
_entity_poly.pdbx_strand_id
1 'polypeptide(L)'
;MFKALLAIAGILIFAALIWYSGPLEVWNAATQADPLHLAAAAACLAVLTLAKGIRLHGLLKHEGTIKKRQAIAVFSFGQLTNQGITTALGEVAKGALLKKVHGFSFSRAMGIILVER
;
A
#
# COMPACT_ATOMS: atom_id res chain seq x y z
N MET A 1 -3.04 6.93 -16.68
CA MET A 1 -3.53 5.99 -17.72
C MET A 1 -2.83 4.63 -17.67
N PHE A 2 -1.51 4.54 -17.61
CA PHE A 2 -0.78 3.25 -17.62
C PHE A 2 -1.12 2.29 -16.47
N LYS A 3 -1.21 2.78 -15.22
CA LYS A 3 -1.57 1.94 -14.05
C LYS A 3 -2.98 1.34 -14.15
N ALA A 4 -3.93 2.10 -14.69
CA ALA A 4 -5.30 1.63 -14.92
C ALA A 4 -5.34 0.55 -16.01
N LEU A 5 -4.56 0.73 -17.07
CA LEU A 5 -4.46 -0.25 -18.15
C LEU A 5 -3.85 -1.58 -17.68
N LEU A 6 -2.80 -1.53 -16.86
CA LEU A 6 -2.23 -2.73 -16.22
C LEU A 6 -3.20 -3.42 -15.28
N ALA A 7 -3.98 -2.66 -14.49
CA ALA A 7 -5.00 -3.23 -13.61
C ALA A 7 -6.09 -3.94 -14.42
N ILE A 8 -6.56 -3.32 -15.51
CA ILE A 8 -7.54 -3.93 -16.41
C ILE A 8 -6.97 -5.20 -17.06
N ALA A 9 -5.73 -5.16 -17.56
CA ALA A 9 -5.08 -6.32 -18.12
C ALA A 9 -4.95 -7.46 -17.10
N GLY A 10 -4.56 -7.14 -15.86
CA GLY A 10 -4.48 -8.12 -14.77
C GLY A 10 -5.83 -8.76 -14.45
N ILE A 11 -6.89 -7.96 -14.37
CA ILE A 11 -8.26 -8.47 -14.15
C ILE A 11 -8.70 -9.38 -15.31
N LEU A 12 -8.42 -8.98 -16.55
CA LEU A 12 -8.78 -9.78 -17.73
C LEU A 12 -8.02 -11.10 -17.78
N ILE A 13 -6.73 -11.10 -17.47
CA ILE A 13 -5.93 -12.33 -17.40
C ILE A 13 -6.47 -13.25 -16.29
N PHE A 14 -6.79 -12.70 -15.12
CA PHE A 14 -7.34 -13.46 -14.01
C PHE A 14 -8.73 -14.05 -14.35
N ALA A 15 -9.60 -13.26 -15.00
CA ALA A 15 -10.89 -13.71 -15.47
C ALA A 15 -10.77 -14.81 -16.54
N ALA A 16 -9.82 -14.67 -17.48
CA ALA A 16 -9.52 -15.70 -18.47
C ALA A 16 -9.00 -16.99 -17.82
N LEU A 17 -8.20 -16.88 -16.76
CA LEU A 17 -7.73 -18.00 -15.95
C LEU A 17 -8.90 -18.73 -15.29
N ILE A 18 -9.78 -18.00 -14.61
CA ILE A 18 -10.99 -18.58 -14.00
C ILE A 18 -11.88 -19.25 -15.05
N TRP A 19 -12.02 -18.63 -16.22
CA TRP A 19 -12.80 -19.20 -17.33
C TRP A 19 -12.18 -20.49 -17.86
N TYR A 20 -10.85 -20.55 -17.97
CA TYR A 20 -10.13 -21.68 -18.54
C TYR A 20 -10.05 -22.90 -17.61
N SER A 21 -9.68 -22.69 -16.34
CA SER A 21 -9.52 -23.78 -15.36
C SER A 21 -10.77 -24.05 -14.53
N GLY A 22 -11.71 -23.10 -14.50
CA GLY A 22 -12.88 -23.15 -13.63
C GLY A 22 -12.61 -22.57 -12.23
N PRO A 23 -13.64 -22.00 -11.58
CA PRO A 23 -13.49 -21.27 -10.33
C PRO A 23 -13.09 -22.16 -9.14
N LEU A 24 -13.49 -23.43 -9.15
CA LEU A 24 -13.21 -24.38 -8.06
C LEU A 24 -11.74 -24.79 -8.03
N GLU A 25 -11.10 -24.94 -9.19
CA GLU A 25 -9.66 -25.25 -9.28
C GLU A 25 -8.82 -24.07 -8.80
N VAL A 26 -9.19 -22.84 -9.18
CA VAL A 26 -8.50 -21.62 -8.71
C VAL A 26 -8.63 -21.50 -7.18
N TRP A 27 -9.81 -21.79 -6.62
CA TRP A 27 -10.02 -21.79 -5.18
C TRP A 27 -9.20 -22.87 -4.45
N ASN A 28 -9.16 -24.08 -4.99
CA ASN A 28 -8.36 -25.17 -4.43
C ASN A 28 -6.87 -24.85 -4.51
N ALA A 29 -6.38 -24.28 -5.61
CA ALA A 29 -5.00 -23.84 -5.75
C ALA A 29 -4.65 -22.73 -4.73
N ALA A 30 -5.58 -21.80 -4.46
CA ALA A 30 -5.37 -20.76 -3.46
C ALA A 30 -5.30 -21.31 -2.03
N THR A 31 -6.09 -22.34 -1.71
CA THR A 31 -6.11 -22.97 -0.38
C THR A 31 -5.01 -24.00 -0.17
N GLN A 32 -4.49 -24.58 -1.24
CA GLN A 32 -3.35 -25.52 -1.23
C GLN A 32 -2.00 -24.83 -1.47
N ALA A 33 -1.98 -23.50 -1.61
CA ALA A 33 -0.75 -22.74 -1.77
C ALA A 33 0.20 -23.02 -0.60
N ASP A 34 1.47 -23.25 -0.93
CA ASP A 34 2.49 -23.56 0.07
C ASP A 34 2.62 -22.40 1.08
N PRO A 35 2.42 -22.65 2.38
CA PRO A 35 2.49 -21.63 3.42
C PRO A 35 3.87 -20.94 3.47
N LEU A 36 4.95 -21.63 3.07
CA LEU A 36 6.28 -21.04 3.03
C LEU A 36 6.38 -19.93 1.96
N HIS A 37 5.80 -20.16 0.79
CA HIS A 37 5.76 -19.18 -0.28
C HIS A 37 4.89 -17.97 0.09
N LEU A 38 3.77 -18.21 0.76
CA LEU A 38 2.92 -17.15 1.31
C LEU A 38 3.65 -16.32 2.38
N ALA A 39 4.39 -16.98 3.28
CA ALA A 39 5.19 -16.31 4.29
C ALA A 39 6.33 -15.47 3.67
N ALA A 40 7.01 -16.00 2.65
CA ALA A 40 8.03 -15.26 1.91
C ALA A 40 7.46 -14.02 1.22
N ALA A 41 6.30 -14.15 0.56
CA ALA A 41 5.62 -13.01 -0.06
C ALA A 41 5.22 -11.95 0.98
N ALA A 42 4.68 -12.37 2.12
CA ALA A 42 4.34 -11.46 3.22
C ALA A 42 5.59 -10.75 3.78
N ALA A 43 6.71 -11.45 3.93
CA ALA A 43 7.97 -10.87 4.38
C ALA A 43 8.49 -9.82 3.38
N CYS A 44 8.46 -10.11 2.08
CA CYS A 44 8.81 -9.14 1.04
C CYS A 44 7.94 -7.88 1.10
N LEU A 45 6.62 -8.04 1.28
CA LEU A 45 5.70 -6.91 1.43
C LEU A 45 6.00 -6.09 2.69
N ALA A 46 6.35 -6.75 3.80
CA ALA A 46 6.74 -6.06 5.03
C ALA A 46 8.01 -5.21 4.84
N VAL A 47 9.03 -5.77 4.19
CA VAL A 47 10.27 -5.05 3.87
C VAL A 47 10.01 -3.84 2.96
N LEU A 48 9.20 -4.02 1.92
CA LEU A 48 8.82 -2.92 1.02
C LEU A 48 8.06 -1.81 1.75
N THR A 49 7.14 -2.19 2.63
CA THR A 49 6.36 -1.25 3.44
C THR A 49 7.25 -0.46 4.40
N LEU A 50 8.22 -1.14 5.02
CA LEU A 50 9.23 -0.51 5.86
C LEU A 50 10.08 0.48 5.06
N ALA A 51 10.62 0.07 3.90
CA ALA A 51 11.46 0.92 3.07
C ALA A 51 10.74 2.22 2.66
N LYS A 52 9.48 2.12 2.24
CA LYS A 52 8.64 3.30 1.90
C LYS A 52 8.31 4.16 3.13
N GLY A 53 8.05 3.55 4.29
CA GLY A 53 7.89 4.29 5.53
C GLY A 53 9.15 5.08 5.95
N ILE A 54 10.33 4.53 5.69
CA ILE A 54 11.62 5.21 5.91
C ILE A 54 11.80 6.35 4.91
N ARG A 55 11.47 6.14 3.63
CA ARG A 55 11.52 7.19 2.61
C ARG A 55 10.58 8.34 2.94
N LEU A 56 9.34 8.05 3.35
CA LEU A 56 8.39 9.05 3.84
C LEU A 56 8.96 9.84 5.03
N HIS A 57 9.62 9.19 5.98
CA HIS A 57 10.28 9.88 7.08
C HIS A 57 11.35 10.86 6.59
N GLY A 58 12.16 10.46 5.61
CA GLY A 58 13.16 11.33 4.99
C GLY A 58 12.54 12.58 4.37
N LEU A 59 11.43 12.43 3.64
CA LEU A 59 10.73 13.56 3.02
C LEU A 59 10.07 14.49 4.06
N LEU A 60 9.55 13.95 5.16
CA LEU A 60 8.91 14.74 6.22
C LEU A 60 9.92 15.47 7.12
N LYS A 61 11.16 15.00 7.21
CA LYS A 61 12.19 15.56 8.10
C LYS A 61 12.51 17.03 7.82
N HIS A 62 12.32 17.48 6.58
CA HIS A 62 12.56 18.87 6.18
C HIS A 62 11.42 19.82 6.56
N GLU A 63 10.25 19.29 6.91
CA GLU A 63 9.03 20.07 7.15
C GLU A 63 8.60 20.06 8.62
N GLY A 64 9.09 19.10 9.41
CA GLY A 64 8.77 19.00 10.82
C GLY A 64 9.41 17.80 11.49
N THR A 65 9.21 17.69 12.80
CA THR A 65 9.76 16.62 13.62
C THR A 65 8.77 15.46 13.75
N ILE A 66 9.11 14.34 13.12
CA ILE A 66 8.39 13.06 13.31
C ILE A 66 9.40 11.95 13.58
N LYS A 67 9.11 11.07 14.55
CA LYS A 67 9.99 9.92 14.79
C LYS A 67 9.86 8.93 13.63
N LYS A 68 10.97 8.31 13.21
CA LYS A 68 10.99 7.29 12.13
C LYS A 68 9.91 6.21 12.30
N ARG A 69 9.74 5.71 13.54
CA ARG A 69 8.71 4.71 13.88
C ARG A 69 7.28 5.20 13.62
N GLN A 70 7.00 6.48 13.88
CA GLN A 70 5.69 7.08 13.65
C GLN A 70 5.42 7.28 12.17
N ALA A 71 6.41 7.72 11.39
CA ALA A 71 6.29 7.84 9.94
C ALA A 71 6.00 6.48 9.27
N ILE A 72 6.70 5.42 9.72
CA ILE A 72 6.41 4.04 9.29
C ILE A 72 4.98 3.64 9.66
N ALA A 73 4.54 3.91 10.89
CA ALA A 73 3.18 3.58 11.32
C ALA A 73 2.10 4.30 10.49
N VAL A 74 2.29 5.60 10.21
CA VAL A 74 1.39 6.38 9.34
C VAL A 74 1.37 5.79 7.94
N PHE A 75 2.53 5.44 7.37
CA PHE A 75 2.63 4.83 6.06
C PHE A 75 1.89 3.49 6.00
N SER A 76 2.19 2.58 6.94
CA SER A 76 1.54 1.27 7.03
C SER A 76 0.04 1.38 7.19
N PHE A 77 -0.45 2.28 8.04
CA PHE A 77 -1.88 2.52 8.21
C PHE A 77 -2.54 2.97 6.90
N GLY A 78 -1.95 3.96 6.22
CA GLY A 78 -2.44 4.41 4.92
C GLY A 78 -2.43 3.31 3.86
N GLN A 79 -1.41 2.43 3.87
CA GLN A 79 -1.34 1.32 2.92
C GLN A 79 -2.44 0.29 3.18
N LEU A 80 -2.72 -0.03 4.44
CA LEU A 80 -3.82 -0.92 4.82
C LEU A 80 -5.18 -0.32 4.40
N THR A 81 -5.40 0.98 4.61
CA THR A 81 -6.62 1.66 4.15
C THR A 81 -6.75 1.61 2.62
N ASN A 82 -5.64 1.76 1.90
CA ASN A 82 -5.61 1.68 0.44
C ASN A 82 -5.90 0.27 -0.09
N GLN A 83 -5.51 -0.77 0.64
CA GLN A 83 -5.78 -2.17 0.30
C GLN A 83 -7.23 -2.57 0.61
N GLY A 84 -7.82 -2.04 1.68
CA GLY A 84 -9.15 -2.43 2.14
C GLY A 84 -10.33 -1.66 1.53
N ILE A 85 -10.12 -0.41 1.06
CA ILE A 85 -11.23 0.45 0.61
C ILE A 85 -10.94 1.02 -0.77
N THR A 86 -10.13 2.09 -0.85
CA THR A 86 -9.72 2.72 -2.11
C THR A 86 -8.37 3.40 -1.95
N THR A 87 -7.59 3.46 -3.02
CA THR A 87 -6.23 4.04 -3.05
C THR A 87 -6.15 5.54 -2.73
N ALA A 88 -7.28 6.26 -2.81
CA ALA A 88 -7.33 7.68 -2.48
C ALA A 88 -7.57 7.93 -0.98
N LEU A 89 -8.34 7.06 -0.33
CA LEU A 89 -8.71 7.25 1.08
C LEU A 89 -7.54 7.05 2.02
N GLY A 90 -6.65 6.08 1.77
CA GLY A 90 -5.47 5.88 2.61
C GLY A 90 -4.45 7.01 2.50
N GLU A 91 -4.44 7.77 1.42
CA GLU A 91 -3.60 8.96 1.29
C GLU A 91 -4.14 10.15 2.05
N VAL A 92 -5.46 10.37 1.94
CA VAL A 92 -6.14 11.36 2.77
C VAL A 92 -5.99 11.00 4.26
N ALA A 93 -6.08 9.73 4.62
CA ALA A 93 -5.87 9.26 5.98
C ALA A 93 -4.44 9.54 6.48
N LYS A 94 -3.41 9.30 5.66
CA LYS A 94 -2.02 9.68 5.99
C LYS A 94 -1.89 11.18 6.22
N GLY A 95 -2.43 12.01 5.32
CA GLY A 95 -2.40 13.47 5.46
C GLY A 95 -3.14 13.94 6.72
N ALA A 96 -4.29 13.35 7.02
CA ALA A 96 -5.08 13.65 8.21
C ALA A 96 -4.37 13.27 9.51
N LEU A 97 -3.71 12.11 9.54
CA LEU A 97 -2.89 11.67 10.69
C LEU A 97 -1.70 12.60 10.92
N LEU A 98 -0.98 12.97 9.86
CA LEU A 98 0.14 13.92 9.95
C LEU A 98 -0.31 15.29 10.47
N LYS A 99 -1.48 15.76 10.05
CA LYS A 99 -2.06 17.02 10.57
C LYS A 99 -2.47 16.89 12.04
N LYS A 100 -3.31 15.92 12.35
CA LYS A 100 -4.00 15.82 13.65
C LYS A 100 -3.07 15.36 14.78
N VAL A 101 -2.16 14.45 14.49
CA VAL A 101 -1.30 13.80 15.50
C VAL A 101 0.08 14.45 15.57
N HIS A 102 0.58 14.96 14.44
CA HIS A 102 1.95 15.44 14.32
C HIS A 102 2.08 16.92 13.96
N GLY A 103 0.98 17.65 13.83
CA GLY A 103 0.97 19.11 13.65
C GLY A 103 1.43 19.60 12.28
N PHE A 104 1.59 18.70 11.29
CA PHE A 104 1.97 19.11 9.94
C PHE A 104 0.83 19.87 9.24
N SER A 105 1.18 20.79 8.33
CA SER A 105 0.20 21.35 7.41
C SER A 105 -0.36 20.24 6.51
N PHE A 106 -1.69 20.15 6.41
CA PHE A 106 -2.35 19.13 5.59
C PHE A 106 -1.96 19.25 4.11
N SER A 107 -1.93 20.47 3.56
CA SER A 107 -1.58 20.69 2.15
C SER A 107 -0.14 20.26 1.85
N ARG A 108 0.80 20.58 2.74
CA ARG A 108 2.20 20.13 2.59
C ARG A 108 2.35 18.62 2.77
N ALA A 109 1.70 18.04 3.77
CA ALA A 109 1.68 16.60 3.98
C ALA A 109 1.15 15.85 2.75
N MET A 110 0.06 16.34 2.14
CA MET A 110 -0.49 15.76 0.91
C MET A 110 0.47 15.90 -0.27
N GLY A 111 1.15 17.04 -0.42
CA GLY A 111 2.18 17.23 -1.45
C GLY A 111 3.32 16.19 -1.31
N ILE A 112 3.81 15.97 -0.09
CA ILE A 112 4.86 14.99 0.19
C ILE A 112 4.37 13.56 -0.09
N ILE A 113 3.14 13.23 0.32
CA ILE A 113 2.54 11.92 0.06
C ILE A 113 2.38 11.66 -1.44
N LEU A 114 2.06 12.69 -2.23
CA LEU A 114 1.97 12.57 -3.69
C LEU A 114 3.34 12.35 -4.34
N VAL A 115 4.39 13.01 -3.87
CA VAL A 115 5.78 12.80 -4.34
C VAL A 115 6.32 11.42 -3.96
N GLU A 116 5.79 10.82 -2.89
CA GLU A 116 6.17 9.48 -2.44
C GLU A 116 5.57 8.34 -3.30
N ARG A 117 4.57 8.62 -4.15
CA ARG A 117 3.93 7.62 -5.04
C ARG A 117 4.82 7.12 -6.18
#